data_AF-A0A354PDN0-F1
#
_entry.id   AF-A0A354PDN0-F1
#
_cell.length_a   1.000
_cell.length_b   1.000
_cell.length_c   1.000
_cell.angle_alpha   90.00
_cell.angle_beta   90.00
_cell.angle_gamma   90.00
#
_symmetry.space_group_name_H-M   'P 1'
#
loop_
_entity.id
_entity.type
_entity.pdbx_description
1 polymer ?
#
loop_
_entity_poly.entity_id
_entity_poly.type
_entity_poly.pdbx_seq_one_letter_code
_entity_poly.pdbx_strand_id
1 'polypeptide(L)' 'DRVVMMTNGPRARVGAIFQVPFDRPRVRTDVLEHPEYYDYREQMIQFLEDQDHKKQAAKSSVAIKSNQLPMAHA' A
#
# COMPACT_ATOMS: atom_id res chain seq x y z
N ASP A 1 7.66 12.14 13.87
CA ASP A 1 6.91 12.28 12.59
C ASP A 1 6.21 10.95 12.25
N ARG A 2 5.31 10.90 11.26
CA ARG A 2 4.60 9.66 10.86
C ARG A 2 4.41 9.56 9.35
N VAL A 3 4.48 8.34 8.82
CA VAL A 3 4.06 7.99 7.46
C VAL A 3 2.76 7.21 7.57
N VAL A 4 1.69 7.74 6.96
CA VAL A 4 0.36 7.10 6.96
C VAL A 4 0.16 6.42 5.61
N MET A 5 0.05 5.09 5.62
CA MET A 5 -0.23 4.31 4.43
C MET A 5 -1.72 4.10 4.26
N MET A 6 -2.21 4.25 3.02
CA MET A 6 -3.63 4.17 2.68
C MET A 6 -3.92 2.91 1.87
N THR A 7 -5.12 2.36 2.02
CA THR A 7 -5.62 1.28 1.16
C THR A 7 -6.02 1.81 -0.23
N ASN A 8 -6.13 0.92 -1.21
CA ASN A 8 -6.51 1.30 -2.59
C ASN A 8 -8.02 1.56 -2.78
N GLY A 9 -8.35 2.43 -3.76
CA GLY A 9 -9.68 2.59 -4.34
C GLY A 9 -10.63 3.59 -3.66
N PRO A 10 -11.85 3.76 -4.20
CA PRO A 10 -12.88 4.61 -3.59
C PRO A 10 -13.20 4.15 -2.17
N ARG A 11 -13.35 5.11 -1.24
CA ARG A 11 -13.49 4.86 0.20
C ARG A 11 -12.24 4.22 0.85
N ALA A 12 -11.05 4.56 0.35
CA ALA A 12 -9.78 4.24 1.00
C ALA A 12 -9.81 4.53 2.51
N ARG A 13 -9.06 3.73 3.25
CA ARG A 13 -8.92 3.79 4.71
C ARG A 13 -7.44 3.83 5.06
N VAL A 14 -7.15 4.19 6.31
CA VAL A 14 -5.81 4.03 6.87
C VAL A 14 -5.51 2.53 6.96
N GLY A 15 -4.49 2.08 6.24
CA GLY A 15 -4.07 0.68 6.21
C GLY A 15 -2.90 0.40 7.17
N ALA A 16 -2.00 1.36 7.36
CA ALA A 16 -0.93 1.28 8.34
C ALA A 16 -0.45 2.69 8.73
N ILE A 17 0.15 2.82 9.91
CA ILE A 17 0.82 4.04 10.35
C ILE A 17 2.22 3.65 10.81
N PHE A 18 3.23 4.18 10.14
CA PHE A 18 4.63 3.98 10.52
C PHE A 18 5.13 5.19 11.29
N GLN A 19 5.70 4.93 12.45
CA GLN A 19 6.38 5.96 13.23
C GLN A 19 7.75 6.22 12.61
N VAL A 20 8.11 7.49 12.45
CA VAL A 20 9.43 7.88 11.94
C VAL A 20 10.31 8.15 13.17
N PRO A 21 11.31 7.30 13.48
CA PRO A 21 12.12 7.40 14.69
C PRO A 21 13.25 8.44 14.59
N PHE A 22 13.31 9.18 13.48
CA PHE A 22 14.38 10.14 13.22
C PHE A 22 13.98 11.55 13.66
N ASP A 23 14.70 12.09 14.64
CA ASP A 23 14.49 13.42 15.18
C ASP A 23 14.86 14.53 14.20
N ARG A 24 14.31 15.74 14.44
CA ARG A 24 14.60 16.94 13.66
C ARG A 24 15.77 17.72 14.29
N PRO A 25 16.66 18.34 13.48
CA PRO A 25 16.70 18.33 12.01
C PRO A 25 17.27 17.01 11.47
N ARG A 26 16.64 16.46 10.43
CA ARG A 26 17.08 15.19 9.83
C ARG A 26 18.19 15.42 8.81
N VAL A 27 19.31 14.73 8.99
CA VAL A 27 20.40 14.66 8.01
C VAL A 27 20.31 13.33 7.27
N ARG A 28 20.44 13.37 5.94
CA ARG A 28 20.26 12.18 5.10
C ARG A 28 21.23 11.06 5.46
N THR A 29 22.49 11.40 5.73
CA THR A 29 23.54 10.42 6.07
C THR A 29 23.19 9.67 7.34
N ASP A 30 22.89 10.38 8.43
CA ASP A 30 22.53 9.80 9.73
C ASP A 30 21.30 8.88 9.65
N VAL A 31 20.31 9.24 8.82
CA VAL A 31 19.11 8.42 8.60
C VAL A 31 19.46 7.12 7.87
N LEU A 32 20.34 7.16 6.88
CA LEU A 32 20.76 5.97 6.12
C LEU A 32 21.68 5.05 6.92
N GLU A 33 22.46 5.59 7.85
CA GLU A 33 23.34 4.84 8.75
C GLU A 33 22.60 4.23 9.95
N HIS A 34 21.36 4.67 10.22
CA HIS A 34 20.58 4.14 11.33
C HIS A 34 20.31 2.63 11.13
N PRO A 35 20.61 1.77 12.13
CA PRO A 35 20.54 0.31 11.98
C PRO A 35 19.20 -0.20 11.47
N GLU A 36 18.10 0.39 11.94
CA GLU A 36 16.73 -0.03 11.60
C GLU A 36 16.19 0.59 10.29
N TYR A 37 16.96 1.46 9.60
CA TYR A 37 16.45 2.19 8.44
C TYR A 37 15.91 1.27 7.34
N TYR A 38 16.66 0.21 7.03
CA TYR A 38 16.28 -0.74 5.99
C TYR A 38 15.07 -1.59 6.37
N ASP A 39 14.91 -1.93 7.65
CA ASP A 39 13.75 -2.67 8.15
C ASP A 39 12.47 -1.83 8.01
N TYR A 40 12.51 -0.55 8.40
CA TYR A 40 11.36 0.34 8.19
C TYR A 40 11.05 0.51 6.70
N ARG A 41 12.08 0.66 5.87
CA ARG A 41 11.91 0.77 4.41
C ARG A 41 11.26 -0.49 3.83
N GLU A 42 11.72 -1.66 4.22
CA GLU A 42 11.20 -2.94 3.74
C GLU A 42 9.72 -3.11 4.10
N GLN A 43 9.35 -2.85 5.36
CA GLN A 43 7.94 -2.94 5.79
C GLN A 43 7.02 -2.00 4.98
N MET A 44 7.50 -0.79 4.68
CA MET A 44 6.74 0.15 3.85
C MET A 44 6.59 -0.35 2.41
N ILE A 45 7.65 -0.89 1.82
CA ILE A 45 7.63 -1.42 0.45
C ILE A 45 6.70 -2.64 0.36
N GLN A 46 6.84 -3.57 1.31
CA GLN A 46 5.99 -4.76 1.37
C GLN A 46 4.51 -4.38 1.46
N PHE A 47 4.16 -3.37 2.26
CA PHE A 47 2.78 -2.87 2.30
C PHE A 47 2.31 -2.37 0.92
N LEU A 48 3.14 -1.61 0.20
CA LEU A 48 2.79 -1.09 -1.13
C LEU A 48 2.60 -2.20 -2.16
N GLU A 49 3.46 -3.22 -2.15
CA GLU A 49 3.36 -4.39 -3.01
C GLU A 49 2.08 -5.18 -2.73
N ASP A 50 1.76 -5.42 -1.46
CA ASP A 50 0.51 -6.07 -1.05
C ASP A 50 -0.74 -5.31 -1.53
N GLN A 51 -0.71 -3.97 -1.46
CA GLN A 51 -1.80 -3.16 -1.97
C GLN A 51 -1.92 -3.26 -3.49
N ASP A 52 -0.81 -3.27 -4.22
CA ASP A 52 -0.84 -3.40 -5.68
C ASP A 52 -1.37 -4.77 -6.12
N HIS A 53 -0.94 -5.86 -5.48
CA HIS A 53 -1.48 -7.20 -5.73
C HIS A 53 -3.00 -7.27 -5.48
N LYS A 54 -3.48 -6.69 -4.38
CA LYS A 54 -4.93 -6.60 -4.08
C LYS A 54 -5.69 -5.82 -5.15
N LYS A 55 -5.11 -4.74 -5.67
CA LYS A 55 -5.70 -3.95 -6.77
C LYS A 55 -5.75 -4.76 -8.07
N GLN A 56 -4.72 -5.54 -8.38
CA GLN A 56 -4.72 -6.41 -9.56
C GLN A 56 -5.79 -7.51 -9.46
N ALA A 57 -5.91 -8.17 -8.30
CA ALA A 57 -6.96 -9.16 -8.05
C ALA A 57 -8.38 -8.56 -8.10
N ALA A 58 -8.56 -7.33 -7.60
CA ALA A 58 -9.84 -6.62 -7.71
C ALA A 58 -10.18 -6.30 -9.17
N LYS A 59 -9.20 -5.88 -9.98
CA LYS A 59 -9.41 -5.63 -11.42
C LYS A 59 -9.79 -6.89 -12.18
N SER A 60 -9.12 -8.02 -11.93
CA SER A 60 -9.42 -9.28 -12.60
C SER A 60 -10.83 -9.80 -12.25
N SER A 61 -11.23 -9.72 -10.97
CA SER A 61 -12.59 -10.12 -10.54
C SER A 61 -13.70 -9.23 -11.11
N VAL A 62 -13.46 -7.91 -11.25
CA VAL A 62 -14.41 -7.00 -11.92
C VAL A 62 -14.52 -7.34 -13.41
N ALA A 63 -13.39 -7.60 -14.08
CA ALA A 63 -13.38 -7.96 -15.51
C ALA A 63 -14.13 -9.28 -15.81
N ILE A 64 -14.04 -10.27 -14.92
CA ILE A 64 -14.78 -11.54 -15.08
C ILE A 64 -16.29 -11.31 -14.97
N LYS A 65 -16.75 -10.52 -13.99
CA LYS A 65 -18.19 -10.25 -13.80
C LYS A 65 -18.82 -9.47 -14.95
N SER A 66 -18.09 -8.55 -15.58
CA SER A 66 -18.59 -7.80 -16.74
C SER A 66 -18.79 -8.66 -17.99
N ASN A 67 -18.14 -9.83 -18.09
CA ASN A 67 -18.19 -10.69 -19.27
C ASN A 67 -19.27 -11.79 -19.19
N GLN A 68 -20.02 -11.89 -18.09
CA GLN A 68 -21.17 -12.77 -17.92
C GLN A 68 -22.46 -11.92 -17.94
N LEU A 69 -22.88 -11.47 -19.13
CA LEU A 69 -24.27 -11.02 -19.32
C LEU A 69 -25.16 -12.27 -19.43
N PRO A 70 -26.26 -12.38 -18.67
CA PRO A 70 -27.21 -13.47 -18.87
C PRO A 70 -27.92 -13.23 -20.21
N MET A 71 -27.86 -14.22 -21.10
CA MET A 71 -28.79 -14.34 -22.21
C MET A 71 -30.17 -14.63 -21.60
N ALA A 72 -30.88 -13.57 -21.20
CA ALA A 72 -32.26 -13.66 -20.75
C ALA A 72 -33.12 -14.05 -21.96
N HIS A 73 -33.70 -15.26 -21.89
CA HIS A 73 -34.75 -15.71 -22.79
C HIS A 73 -35.98 -14.80 -22.66
N ALA A 74 -36.45 -14.29 -23.81
CA ALA A 74 -37.86 -13.99 -24.10
C ALA A 74 -38.03 -13.93 -25.62
#